data_AF-A0A0A9G3Y6-F1
#
_entry.id   AF-A0A0A9G3Y6-F1
#
_cell.length_a   1.000
_cell.length_b   1.000
_cell.length_c   1.000
_cell.angle_alpha   90.00
_cell.angle_beta   90.00
_cell.angle_gamma   90.00
#
_symmetry.space_group_name_H-M   'P 1'
#
loop_
_entity.id
_entity.type
_entity.pdbx_description
1 polymer ?
#
loop_
_entity_poly.entity_id
_entity_poly.type
_entity_poly.pdbx_seq_one_letter_code
_entity_poly.pdbx_strand_id
1 'polypeptide(L)'
;MSEGAHLSIANYAFCIEASRQFAESRVGLVDRSIRALDLMSDSVRSLALWSQEIKRTGEEPEKGLEAIRDMWLKLLQALKKLSLDQREEVRNHALTSLQRCLTATEGICLQSATWSHAFDLIIFALLDDLLDSSQNHSKDYRNMEGSLVIAMKLVAKVYLQLLPDLFGLSSFCKLWLGVLSRMEKYIKIKVRGKWSDKLQELITDLLKNILLVMKNKGILAKRSTIGGDSLWELTWLHANNISTTLQSEVFPSQDYEQQNNAGSPRGPNVVEV
;
A
#
# COMPACT_ATOMS: atom_id res chain seq x y z
N MET A 1 -14.95 -20.74 -10.57
CA MET A 1 -14.75 -19.44 -9.88
C MET A 1 -15.80 -18.41 -10.23
N SER A 2 -16.39 -18.42 -11.44
CA SER A 2 -17.55 -17.58 -11.75
C SER A 2 -18.65 -17.81 -10.70
N GLU A 3 -19.20 -16.73 -10.14
CA GLU A 3 -20.24 -16.74 -9.10
C GLU A 3 -19.86 -17.39 -7.75
N GLY A 4 -18.60 -17.81 -7.55
CA GLY A 4 -18.14 -18.35 -6.27
C GLY A 4 -18.72 -19.73 -5.87
N ALA A 5 -19.68 -20.29 -6.63
CA ALA A 5 -20.44 -21.49 -6.27
C ALA A 5 -19.61 -22.78 -6.08
N HIS A 6 -18.39 -22.83 -6.62
CA HIS A 6 -17.49 -23.98 -6.49
C HIS A 6 -16.23 -23.70 -5.66
N LEU A 7 -16.14 -22.50 -5.07
CA LEU A 7 -15.05 -22.17 -4.16
C LEU A 7 -15.41 -22.67 -2.75
N SER A 8 -14.44 -23.29 -2.10
CA SER A 8 -14.52 -23.69 -0.70
C SER A 8 -13.19 -23.42 -0.03
N ILE A 9 -13.19 -23.36 1.31
CA ILE A 9 -11.96 -23.23 2.11
C ILE A 9 -10.94 -24.32 1.71
N ALA A 10 -11.40 -25.55 1.47
CA ALA A 10 -10.52 -26.69 1.15
C ALA A 10 -9.84 -26.59 -0.22
N ASN A 11 -10.49 -25.98 -1.23
CA ASN A 11 -9.94 -25.91 -2.60
C ASN A 11 -9.39 -24.54 -2.98
N TYR A 12 -9.55 -23.52 -2.13
CA TYR A 12 -9.25 -22.13 -2.46
C TYR A 12 -7.83 -21.94 -2.99
N ALA A 13 -6.82 -22.46 -2.27
CA ALA A 13 -5.42 -22.30 -2.66
C ALA A 13 -5.13 -22.88 -4.06
N PHE A 14 -5.70 -24.04 -4.38
CA PHE A 14 -5.56 -24.66 -5.70
C PHE A 14 -6.26 -23.85 -6.79
N CYS A 15 -7.44 -23.28 -6.50
CA CYS A 15 -8.16 -22.44 -7.45
C CYS A 15 -7.42 -21.13 -7.76
N ILE A 16 -6.81 -20.50 -6.74
CA ILE A 16 -5.96 -19.32 -6.92
C ILE A 16 -4.76 -19.67 -7.79
N GLU A 17 -4.06 -20.75 -7.47
CA GLU A 17 -2.86 -21.16 -8.21
C GLU A 17 -3.20 -21.52 -9.67
N ALA A 18 -4.27 -22.27 -9.90
CA ALA A 18 -4.73 -22.60 -11.25
C ALA A 18 -5.09 -21.33 -12.05
N SER A 19 -5.81 -20.39 -11.43
CA SER A 19 -6.19 -19.13 -12.09
C SER A 19 -4.97 -18.26 -12.41
N ARG A 20 -3.98 -18.23 -11.51
CA ARG A 20 -2.69 -17.57 -11.75
C ARG A 20 -1.98 -18.18 -12.95
N GLN A 21 -1.87 -19.51 -13.02
CA GLN A 21 -1.23 -20.19 -14.15
C GLN A 21 -1.98 -19.95 -15.47
N PHE A 22 -3.30 -19.92 -15.46
CA PHE A 22 -4.09 -19.55 -16.64
C PHE A 22 -3.85 -18.09 -17.06
N ALA A 23 -3.74 -17.18 -16.09
CA ALA A 23 -3.47 -15.78 -16.37
C ALA A 23 -2.05 -15.57 -16.95
N GLU A 24 -1.03 -16.25 -16.40
CA GLU A 24 0.35 -16.19 -16.89
C GLU A 24 0.55 -16.86 -18.25
N SER A 25 -0.31 -17.82 -18.60
CA SER A 25 -0.19 -18.54 -19.85
C SER A 25 -0.22 -17.58 -21.04
N ARG A 26 0.78 -17.73 -21.92
CA ARG A 26 0.83 -17.07 -23.23
C ARG A 26 -0.06 -17.77 -24.26
N VAL A 27 -0.64 -18.92 -23.90
CA VAL A 27 -1.53 -19.69 -24.77
C VAL A 27 -2.94 -19.12 -24.65
N GLY A 28 -3.29 -18.24 -25.58
CA GLY A 28 -4.58 -17.55 -25.65
C GLY A 28 -4.44 -16.04 -25.79
N LEU A 29 -5.56 -15.35 -25.95
CA LEU A 29 -5.61 -13.89 -26.03
C LEU A 29 -5.51 -13.26 -24.63
N VAL A 30 -5.06 -12.00 -24.58
CA VAL A 30 -4.96 -11.18 -23.35
C VAL A 30 -6.28 -11.21 -22.56
N ASP A 31 -7.43 -11.13 -23.22
CA ASP A 31 -8.75 -11.17 -22.58
C ASP A 31 -8.99 -12.42 -21.72
N ARG A 32 -8.39 -13.56 -22.09
CA ARG A 32 -8.46 -14.77 -21.27
C ARG A 32 -7.70 -14.58 -19.96
N SER A 33 -6.50 -14.00 -20.03
CA SER A 33 -5.69 -13.71 -18.84
C SER A 33 -6.38 -12.69 -17.94
N ILE A 34 -6.98 -11.65 -18.53
CA ILE A 34 -7.78 -10.66 -17.79
C ILE A 34 -8.97 -11.33 -17.09
N ARG A 35 -9.74 -12.18 -17.78
CA ARG A 35 -10.85 -12.91 -17.14
C ARG A 35 -10.39 -13.82 -16.01
N ALA A 36 -9.25 -14.51 -16.16
CA ALA A 36 -8.69 -15.33 -15.08
C ALA A 36 -8.26 -14.47 -13.87
N LEU A 37 -7.68 -13.29 -14.12
CA LEU A 37 -7.36 -12.28 -13.11
C LEU A 37 -8.60 -11.76 -12.39
N ASP A 38 -9.69 -11.47 -13.12
CA ASP A 38 -10.94 -11.00 -12.53
C ASP A 38 -11.55 -12.07 -11.62
N LEU A 39 -11.65 -13.31 -12.10
CA LEU A 39 -12.13 -14.44 -11.31
C LEU A 39 -11.31 -14.64 -10.03
N MET A 40 -9.99 -14.50 -10.13
CA MET A 40 -9.08 -14.63 -9.00
C MET A 40 -9.22 -13.49 -8.00
N SER A 41 -9.27 -12.24 -8.47
CA SER A 41 -9.38 -11.09 -7.57
C SER A 41 -10.78 -10.95 -6.95
N ASP A 42 -11.83 -11.35 -7.66
CA ASP A 42 -13.21 -11.36 -7.16
C ASP A 42 -13.46 -12.36 -6.04
N SER A 43 -12.62 -13.40 -5.91
CA SER A 43 -12.74 -14.39 -4.83
C SER A 43 -12.43 -13.83 -3.45
N VAL A 44 -11.88 -12.61 -3.36
CA VAL A 44 -11.74 -11.87 -2.09
C VAL A 44 -13.10 -11.72 -1.38
N ARG A 45 -14.21 -11.64 -2.12
CA ARG A 45 -15.56 -11.61 -1.55
C ARG A 45 -15.91 -12.90 -0.82
N SER A 46 -15.50 -14.05 -1.36
CA SER A 46 -15.68 -15.34 -0.69
C SER A 46 -14.90 -15.40 0.63
N LEU A 47 -13.68 -14.84 0.67
CA LEU A 47 -12.90 -14.75 1.90
C LEU A 47 -13.59 -13.88 2.96
N ALA A 48 -14.15 -12.73 2.57
CA ALA A 48 -14.91 -11.87 3.47
C ALA A 48 -16.15 -12.59 4.04
N LEU A 49 -16.92 -13.26 3.18
CA LEU A 49 -18.10 -14.02 3.61
C LEU A 49 -17.74 -15.15 4.58
N TRP A 50 -16.70 -15.94 4.27
CA TRP A 50 -16.27 -17.03 5.14
C TRP A 50 -15.69 -16.51 6.46
N SER A 51 -14.96 -15.39 6.44
CA SER A 51 -14.44 -14.75 7.65
C SER A 51 -15.57 -14.35 8.59
N GLN A 52 -16.64 -13.75 8.07
CA GLN A 52 -17.80 -13.34 8.85
C GLN A 52 -18.57 -14.55 9.41
N GLU A 53 -18.76 -15.59 8.60
CA GLU A 53 -19.45 -16.80 9.02
C GLU A 53 -18.69 -17.54 10.14
N ILE A 54 -17.38 -17.74 9.97
CA ILE A 54 -16.52 -18.35 11.01
C ILE A 54 -16.60 -17.56 12.32
N LYS A 55 -16.62 -16.22 12.24
CA LYS A 55 -16.75 -15.36 13.43
C LYS A 55 -18.11 -15.51 14.12
N ARG A 56 -19.17 -15.84 13.38
CA ARG A 56 -20.54 -15.96 13.89
C ARG A 56 -20.85 -17.34 14.49
N THR A 57 -20.31 -18.40 13.89
CA THR A 57 -20.74 -19.79 14.18
C THR A 57 -19.65 -20.72 14.68
N GLY A 58 -18.38 -20.30 14.65
CA GLY A 58 -17.25 -21.18 14.99
C GLY A 58 -17.07 -21.40 16.50
N GLU A 59 -16.89 -22.66 16.90
CA GLU A 59 -16.45 -23.03 18.25
C GLU A 59 -14.97 -22.66 18.50
N GLU A 60 -14.12 -22.70 17.46
CA GLU A 60 -12.73 -22.21 17.47
C GLU A 60 -12.48 -21.23 16.31
N PRO A 61 -12.98 -19.97 16.40
CA PRO A 61 -12.96 -19.04 15.28
C PRO A 61 -11.54 -18.63 14.86
N GLU A 62 -10.57 -18.57 15.78
CA GLU A 62 -9.23 -18.04 15.46
C GLU A 62 -8.47 -18.91 14.45
N LYS A 63 -8.53 -20.25 14.55
CA LYS A 63 -7.88 -21.15 13.58
C LYS A 63 -8.47 -20.97 12.17
N GLY A 64 -9.79 -20.83 12.09
CA GLY A 64 -10.48 -20.58 10.84
C GLY A 64 -10.14 -19.21 10.26
N LEU A 65 -10.10 -18.16 11.09
CA LEU A 65 -9.72 -16.81 10.67
C LEU A 65 -8.27 -16.73 10.21
N GLU A 66 -7.34 -17.44 10.87
CA GLU A 66 -5.95 -17.52 10.44
C GLU A 66 -5.81 -18.18 9.06
N ALA A 67 -6.56 -19.26 8.81
CA ALA A 67 -6.62 -19.87 7.48
C ALA A 67 -7.14 -18.89 6.40
N ILE A 68 -8.13 -18.04 6.74
CA ILE A 68 -8.61 -17.00 5.82
C ILE A 68 -7.54 -15.93 5.56
N ARG A 69 -6.78 -15.51 6.58
CA ARG A 69 -5.66 -14.56 6.41
C ARG A 69 -4.57 -15.12 5.50
N ASP A 70 -4.22 -16.39 5.67
CA ASP A 70 -3.28 -17.10 4.80
C ASP A 70 -3.77 -17.18 3.35
N MET A 71 -5.06 -17.46 3.15
CA MET A 71 -5.68 -17.48 1.83
C MET A 71 -5.69 -16.11 1.17
N TRP A 72 -5.98 -15.06 1.93
CA TRP A 72 -5.88 -13.68 1.45
C TRP A 72 -4.44 -13.35 1.03
N LEU A 73 -3.45 -13.70 1.84
CA LEU A 73 -2.05 -13.47 1.49
C LEU A 73 -1.63 -14.23 0.22
N LYS A 74 -2.07 -15.49 0.06
CA LYS A 74 -1.84 -16.28 -1.17
C LYS A 74 -2.47 -15.63 -2.42
N LEU A 75 -3.68 -15.09 -2.29
CA LEU A 75 -4.32 -14.31 -3.36
C LEU A 75 -3.46 -13.09 -3.74
N LEU A 76 -2.98 -12.34 -2.75
CA LEU A 76 -2.11 -11.19 -3.00
C LEU A 76 -0.80 -11.57 -3.66
N GLN A 77 -0.17 -12.69 -3.25
CA GLN A 77 1.05 -13.20 -3.86
C GLN A 77 0.85 -13.58 -5.34
N ALA A 78 -0.28 -14.21 -5.67
CA ALA A 78 -0.62 -14.53 -7.05
C ALA A 78 -0.80 -13.27 -7.92
N LEU A 79 -1.51 -12.27 -7.39
CA LEU A 79 -1.69 -10.97 -8.07
C LEU A 79 -0.38 -10.19 -8.20
N LYS A 80 0.48 -10.22 -7.16
CA LYS A 80 1.83 -9.63 -7.19
C LYS A 80 2.63 -10.20 -8.34
N LYS A 81 2.63 -11.52 -8.52
CA LYS A 81 3.39 -12.18 -9.58
C LYS A 81 2.89 -11.77 -10.98
N LEU A 82 1.58 -11.69 -11.17
CA LEU A 82 0.98 -11.21 -12.42
C LEU A 82 1.20 -9.71 -12.67
N SER A 83 1.44 -8.94 -11.61
CA SER A 83 1.83 -7.53 -11.69
C SER A 83 3.27 -7.33 -12.21
N LEU A 84 3.97 -8.41 -12.53
CA LEU A 84 5.27 -8.43 -13.22
C LEU A 84 5.17 -9.10 -14.59
N ASP A 85 3.96 -9.31 -15.15
CA ASP A 85 3.79 -9.88 -16.49
C ASP A 85 4.41 -8.95 -17.56
N GLN A 86 4.95 -9.53 -18.62
CA GLN A 86 5.55 -8.76 -19.73
C GLN A 86 4.49 -7.98 -20.52
N ARG A 87 3.26 -8.51 -20.61
CA ARG A 87 2.14 -7.87 -21.29
C ARG A 87 1.60 -6.73 -20.44
N GLU A 88 1.66 -5.51 -20.97
CA GLU A 88 1.27 -4.29 -20.25
C GLU A 88 -0.16 -4.37 -19.72
N GLU A 89 -1.09 -4.86 -20.54
CA GLU A 89 -2.51 -4.92 -20.19
C GLU A 89 -2.74 -5.86 -19.01
N VAL A 90 -2.10 -7.04 -19.03
CA VAL A 90 -2.19 -8.02 -17.95
C VAL A 90 -1.54 -7.49 -16.67
N ARG A 91 -0.37 -6.87 -16.80
CA ARG A 91 0.39 -6.29 -15.70
C ARG A 91 -0.39 -5.17 -15.01
N ASN A 92 -0.91 -4.20 -15.77
CA ASN A 92 -1.66 -3.06 -15.25
C ASN A 92 -3.00 -3.49 -14.63
N HIS A 93 -3.65 -4.49 -15.22
CA HIS A 93 -4.88 -5.05 -14.67
C HIS A 93 -4.63 -5.80 -13.37
N ALA A 94 -3.54 -6.56 -13.28
CA ALA A 94 -3.13 -7.23 -12.05
C ALA A 94 -2.80 -6.24 -10.93
N LEU A 95 -2.11 -5.13 -11.24
CA LEU A 95 -1.84 -4.05 -10.29
C LEU A 95 -3.13 -3.42 -9.75
N THR A 96 -4.09 -3.15 -10.63
CA THR A 96 -5.39 -2.58 -10.25
C THR A 96 -6.19 -3.56 -9.40
N SER A 97 -6.16 -4.86 -9.77
CA SER A 97 -6.79 -5.94 -9.03
C SER A 97 -6.16 -6.13 -7.65
N LEU A 98 -4.83 -6.05 -7.54
CA LEU A 98 -4.11 -6.11 -6.28
C LEU A 98 -4.49 -4.96 -5.35
N GLN A 99 -4.52 -3.73 -5.86
CA GLN A 99 -4.99 -2.57 -5.10
C GLN A 99 -6.41 -2.80 -4.58
N ARG A 100 -7.30 -3.36 -5.41
CA ARG A 100 -8.68 -3.67 -4.99
C ARG A 100 -8.70 -4.70 -3.87
N CYS A 101 -7.95 -5.80 -3.96
CA CYS A 101 -7.90 -6.81 -2.90
C CYS A 101 -7.25 -6.31 -1.59
N LEU A 102 -6.34 -5.33 -1.68
CA LEU A 102 -5.74 -4.65 -0.51
C LEU A 102 -6.65 -3.59 0.12
N THR A 103 -7.67 -3.10 -0.60
CA THR A 103 -8.55 -2.02 -0.12
C THR A 103 -9.97 -2.52 0.18
N ALA A 104 -10.43 -3.58 -0.48
CA ALA A 104 -11.72 -4.22 -0.25
C ALA A 104 -11.61 -5.35 0.79
N THR A 105 -11.08 -5.01 1.98
CA THR A 105 -10.90 -5.96 3.08
C THR A 105 -12.02 -5.89 4.12
N GLU A 106 -13.08 -5.12 3.84
CA GLU A 106 -14.26 -5.08 4.70
C GLU A 106 -14.84 -6.49 4.86
N GLY A 107 -15.04 -6.90 6.11
CA GLY A 107 -15.51 -8.25 6.44
C GLY A 107 -14.41 -9.30 6.57
N ILE A 108 -13.18 -9.05 6.14
CA ILE A 108 -12.04 -9.94 6.41
C ILE A 108 -11.42 -9.53 7.76
N CYS A 109 -11.37 -10.45 8.72
CA CYS A 109 -10.82 -10.19 10.05
C CYS A 109 -9.28 -10.19 10.04
N LEU A 110 -8.67 -9.14 9.48
CA LEU A 110 -7.22 -8.95 9.41
C LEU A 110 -6.66 -8.37 10.73
N GLN A 111 -5.47 -8.80 11.13
CA GLN A 111 -4.73 -8.24 12.28
C GLN A 111 -3.66 -7.25 11.81
N SER A 112 -3.21 -6.37 12.70
CA SER A 112 -2.15 -5.40 12.40
C SER A 112 -0.84 -6.07 11.97
N ALA A 113 -0.52 -7.27 12.51
CA ALA A 113 0.62 -8.07 12.07
C ALA A 113 0.46 -8.58 10.62
N THR A 114 -0.75 -8.98 10.22
CA THR A 114 -1.07 -9.39 8.85
C THR A 114 -0.81 -8.25 7.86
N TRP A 115 -1.17 -7.02 8.23
CA TRP A 115 -0.87 -5.84 7.42
C TRP A 115 0.63 -5.56 7.29
N SER A 116 1.37 -5.69 8.40
CA SER A 116 2.84 -5.55 8.37
C SER A 116 3.46 -6.55 7.38
N HIS A 117 3.05 -7.83 7.43
CA HIS A 117 3.51 -8.83 6.48
C HIS A 117 3.10 -8.54 5.03
N ALA A 118 1.88 -8.04 4.81
CA ALA A 118 1.43 -7.65 3.46
C ALA A 118 2.27 -6.50 2.90
N PHE A 119 2.65 -5.51 3.72
CA PHE A 119 3.56 -4.45 3.29
C PHE A 119 4.91 -5.01 2.87
N ASP A 120 5.56 -5.83 3.69
CA ASP A 120 6.89 -6.36 3.40
C ASP A 120 6.89 -7.34 2.21
N LEU A 121 6.04 -8.36 2.25
CA LEU A 121 6.08 -9.47 1.28
C LEU A 121 5.41 -9.16 -0.06
N ILE A 122 4.43 -8.24 -0.05
CA ILE A 122 3.62 -7.93 -1.24
C ILE A 122 3.98 -6.55 -1.76
N ILE A 123 3.68 -5.50 -1.01
CA ILE A 123 3.72 -4.12 -1.53
C ILE A 123 5.16 -3.69 -1.79
N PHE A 124 6.03 -3.79 -0.80
CA PHE A 124 7.43 -3.40 -0.90
C PHE A 124 8.20 -4.25 -1.89
N ALA A 125 8.05 -5.58 -1.79
CA ALA A 125 8.66 -6.47 -2.76
C ALA A 125 8.19 -6.19 -4.20
N LEU A 126 6.90 -5.89 -4.42
CA LEU A 126 6.39 -5.52 -5.75
C LEU A 126 7.03 -4.24 -6.26
N LEU A 127 7.15 -3.22 -5.41
CA LEU A 127 7.75 -1.95 -5.80
C LEU A 127 9.23 -2.13 -6.17
N ASP A 128 9.96 -2.93 -5.40
CA ASP A 128 11.36 -3.22 -5.67
C ASP A 128 11.50 -4.04 -6.98
N ASP A 129 10.67 -5.07 -7.18
CA ASP A 129 10.67 -5.89 -8.42
C ASP A 129 10.32 -5.07 -9.68
N LEU A 130 9.34 -4.15 -9.59
CA LEU A 130 8.95 -3.25 -10.69
C LEU A 130 10.04 -2.23 -11.01
N LEU A 131 10.69 -1.70 -9.97
CA LEU A 131 11.81 -0.78 -10.11
C LEU A 131 12.94 -1.45 -10.87
N ASP A 132 13.34 -2.65 -10.43
CA ASP A 132 14.40 -3.43 -11.09
C ASP A 132 14.01 -3.75 -12.53
N SER A 133 12.77 -4.16 -12.78
CA SER A 133 12.25 -4.44 -14.13
C SER A 133 12.27 -3.20 -15.03
N SER A 134 12.05 -2.00 -14.48
CA SER A 134 12.08 -0.75 -15.25
C SER A 134 13.50 -0.30 -15.65
N GLN A 135 14.50 -0.62 -14.81
CA GLN A 135 15.91 -0.28 -15.05
C GLN A 135 16.58 -1.30 -15.97
N ASN A 136 16.15 -2.56 -15.89
CA ASN A 136 16.61 -3.62 -16.77
C ASN A 136 16.02 -3.37 -18.17
N HIS A 137 16.78 -2.73 -19.06
CA HIS A 137 16.41 -2.38 -20.44
C HIS A 137 16.15 -3.58 -21.39
N SER A 138 15.68 -4.71 -20.88
CA SER A 138 15.19 -5.81 -21.72
C SER A 138 14.07 -5.30 -22.62
N LYS A 139 14.09 -5.73 -23.89
CA LYS A 139 13.04 -5.42 -24.88
C LYS A 139 11.66 -5.97 -24.49
N ASP A 140 11.62 -6.83 -23.47
CA ASP A 140 10.44 -7.56 -23.00
C ASP A 140 9.52 -6.71 -22.10
N TYR A 141 10.04 -5.64 -21.47
CA TYR A 141 9.27 -4.77 -20.57
C TYR A 141 9.08 -3.39 -21.21
N ARG A 142 8.13 -3.31 -22.15
CA ARG A 142 7.71 -2.03 -22.75
C ARG A 142 6.62 -1.38 -21.89
N ASN A 143 6.55 -0.06 -21.96
CA ASN A 143 5.49 0.75 -21.35
C ASN A 143 5.36 0.54 -19.83
N MET A 144 6.49 0.52 -19.12
CA MET A 144 6.50 0.37 -17.65
C MET A 144 5.98 1.63 -16.94
N GLU A 145 5.95 2.77 -17.63
CA GLU A 145 5.54 4.06 -17.09
C GLU A 145 4.14 4.01 -16.48
N GLY A 146 3.17 3.42 -17.20
CA GLY A 146 1.81 3.23 -16.71
C GLY A 146 1.78 2.34 -15.45
N SER A 147 2.57 1.27 -15.44
CA SER A 147 2.66 0.35 -14.31
C SER A 147 3.24 1.00 -13.07
N LEU A 148 4.31 1.79 -13.21
CA LEU A 148 4.93 2.54 -12.10
C LEU A 148 3.95 3.55 -11.50
N VAL A 149 3.17 4.25 -12.34
CA VAL A 149 2.12 5.17 -11.89
C VAL A 149 1.04 4.44 -11.09
N ILE A 150 0.54 3.30 -11.59
CA ILE A 150 -0.47 2.50 -10.88
C ILE A 150 0.09 2.01 -9.53
N ALA A 151 1.34 1.55 -9.50
CA ALA A 151 1.98 1.06 -8.29
C ALA A 151 2.15 2.15 -7.21
N MET A 152 2.57 3.36 -7.60
CA MET A 152 2.66 4.49 -6.65
C MET A 152 1.29 4.89 -6.09
N LYS A 153 0.27 4.95 -6.95
CA LYS A 153 -1.11 5.21 -6.52
C LYS A 153 -1.63 4.13 -5.57
N LEU A 154 -1.34 2.86 -5.85
CA LEU A 154 -1.68 1.73 -4.99
C LEU A 154 -1.10 1.92 -3.59
N VAL A 155 0.20 2.19 -3.47
CA VAL A 155 0.85 2.33 -2.16
C VAL A 155 0.29 3.51 -1.38
N ALA A 156 0.14 4.67 -2.03
CA ALA A 156 -0.43 5.84 -1.36
C ALA A 156 -1.86 5.58 -0.87
N LYS A 157 -2.69 4.94 -1.69
CA LYS A 157 -4.08 4.61 -1.32
C LYS A 157 -4.14 3.62 -0.17
N VAL A 158 -3.41 2.51 -0.27
CA VAL A 158 -3.40 1.44 0.75
C VAL A 158 -2.85 1.99 2.07
N TYR A 159 -1.75 2.74 2.04
CA TYR A 159 -1.18 3.35 3.25
C TYR A 159 -2.17 4.30 3.92
N LEU A 160 -2.80 5.20 3.17
CA LEU A 160 -3.77 6.16 3.72
C LEU A 160 -5.00 5.47 4.31
N GLN A 161 -5.52 4.44 3.63
CA GLN A 161 -6.68 3.70 4.11
C GLN A 161 -6.38 2.97 5.42
N LEU A 162 -5.19 2.39 5.54
CA LEU A 162 -4.79 1.59 6.70
C LEU A 162 -4.10 2.40 7.78
N LEU A 163 -3.84 3.69 7.55
CA LEU A 163 -3.14 4.56 8.48
C LEU A 163 -3.67 4.47 9.94
N PRO A 164 -4.99 4.41 10.20
CA PRO A 164 -5.50 4.22 11.56
C PRO A 164 -5.04 2.92 12.22
N ASP A 165 -5.02 1.82 11.47
CA ASP A 165 -4.62 0.49 11.97
C ASP A 165 -3.10 0.34 12.08
N LEU A 166 -2.35 1.02 11.19
CA LEU A 166 -0.90 0.99 11.16
C LEU A 166 -0.29 1.83 12.28
N PHE A 167 -0.92 2.94 12.68
CA PHE A 167 -0.36 3.87 13.67
C PHE A 167 -0.15 3.21 15.05
N GLY A 168 -0.95 2.20 15.40
CA GLY A 168 -0.80 1.44 16.64
C GLY A 168 0.33 0.40 16.65
N LEU A 169 1.01 0.18 15.52
CA LEU A 169 2.09 -0.80 15.41
C LEU A 169 3.38 -0.27 16.05
N SER A 170 4.09 -1.13 16.78
CA SER A 170 5.47 -0.84 17.21
C SER A 170 6.43 -0.64 16.03
N SER A 171 6.12 -1.24 14.88
CA SER A 171 6.87 -1.11 13.63
C SER A 171 6.43 0.07 12.75
N PHE A 172 5.50 0.92 13.21
CA PHE A 172 4.91 2.00 12.40
C PHE A 172 5.97 2.88 11.73
N CYS A 173 6.97 3.35 12.50
CA CYS A 173 8.03 4.21 11.98
C CYS A 173 8.82 3.49 10.86
N LYS A 174 9.23 2.24 11.08
CA LYS A 174 9.91 1.42 10.07
C LYS A 174 9.07 1.27 8.79
N LEU A 175 7.78 1.01 8.92
CA LEU A 175 6.86 0.85 7.78
C LEU A 175 6.73 2.17 7.00
N TRP A 176 6.54 3.28 7.69
CA TRP A 176 6.46 4.60 7.06
C TRP A 176 7.74 4.95 6.29
N LEU A 177 8.91 4.71 6.88
CA LEU A 177 10.19 4.91 6.19
C LEU A 177 10.36 3.96 4.99
N GLY A 178 9.81 2.75 5.09
CA GLY A 178 9.75 1.82 3.97
C GLY A 178 8.93 2.35 2.78
N VAL A 179 7.84 3.08 3.04
CA VAL A 179 7.05 3.78 2.01
C VAL A 179 7.84 4.96 1.42
N LEU A 180 8.36 5.84 2.28
CA LEU A 180 9.13 7.01 1.88
C LEU A 180 10.36 6.66 1.03
N SER A 181 11.16 5.70 1.48
CA SER A 181 12.37 5.26 0.79
C SER A 181 12.07 4.77 -0.63
N ARG A 182 10.94 4.07 -0.83
CA ARG A 182 10.55 3.57 -2.16
C ARG A 182 10.00 4.68 -3.05
N MET A 183 9.20 5.61 -2.51
CA MET A 183 8.80 6.82 -3.25
C MET A 183 10.03 7.62 -3.71
N GLU A 184 11.03 7.78 -2.84
CA GLU A 184 12.29 8.46 -3.18
C GLU A 184 13.07 7.73 -4.29
N LYS A 185 13.18 6.40 -4.21
CA LYS A 185 13.81 5.60 -5.27
C LYS A 185 13.11 5.77 -6.62
N TYR A 186 11.78 5.86 -6.60
CA TYR A 186 10.96 5.99 -7.82
C TYR A 186 11.15 7.34 -8.53
N ILE A 187 11.44 8.42 -7.79
CA ILE A 187 11.79 9.73 -8.39
C ILE A 187 13.12 9.70 -9.13
N LYS A 188 14.07 8.88 -8.66
CA LYS A 188 15.40 8.73 -9.25
C LYS A 188 15.39 7.87 -10.54
N ILE A 189 14.24 7.30 -10.91
CA ILE A 189 14.09 6.52 -12.14
C ILE A 189 14.26 7.45 -13.35
N LYS A 190 15.33 7.21 -14.13
CA LYS A 190 15.53 7.84 -15.44
C LYS A 190 14.67 7.14 -16.50
N VAL A 191 13.36 7.40 -16.47
CA VAL A 191 12.45 7.01 -17.56
C VAL A 191 12.76 7.84 -18.80
N ARG A 192 12.57 7.29 -20.00
CA ARG A 192 12.81 8.03 -21.26
C ARG A 192 11.85 9.23 -21.39
N GLY A 193 12.42 10.42 -21.58
CA GLY A 193 11.68 11.63 -22.00
C GLY A 193 10.79 12.24 -20.91
N LYS A 194 9.71 12.92 -21.33
CA LYS A 194 8.79 13.72 -20.49
C LYS A 194 8.02 12.93 -19.41
N TRP A 195 8.18 11.61 -19.36
CA TRP A 195 7.50 10.76 -18.38
C TRP A 195 8.16 10.76 -17.01
N SER A 196 9.47 11.05 -16.95
CA SER A 196 10.16 11.22 -15.68
C SER A 196 9.55 12.39 -14.89
N ASP A 197 9.36 13.53 -15.54
CA ASP A 197 8.76 14.73 -14.92
C ASP A 197 7.35 14.46 -14.38
N LYS A 198 6.48 13.82 -15.18
CA LYS A 198 5.11 13.47 -14.76
C LYS A 198 5.07 12.50 -13.58
N LEU A 199 5.99 11.55 -13.53
CA LEU A 199 6.07 10.60 -12.42
C LEU A 199 6.57 11.30 -11.15
N GLN A 200 7.53 12.22 -11.26
CA GLN A 200 8.01 13.03 -10.15
C GLN A 200 6.92 13.94 -9.58
N GLU A 201 6.18 14.63 -10.44
CA GLU A 201 5.00 15.43 -10.05
C GLU A 201 3.99 14.56 -9.29
N LEU A 202 3.61 13.42 -9.87
CA LEU A 202 2.67 12.49 -9.23
C LEU A 202 3.15 12.03 -7.85
N ILE A 203 4.41 11.61 -7.72
CA ILE A 203 4.94 11.12 -6.44
C ILE A 203 4.96 12.25 -5.40
N THR A 204 5.33 13.46 -5.82
CA THR A 204 5.35 14.64 -4.94
C THR A 204 3.93 14.95 -4.43
N ASP A 205 2.93 14.94 -5.31
CA ASP A 205 1.53 15.16 -4.95
C ASP A 205 0.97 14.08 -4.02
N LEU A 206 1.27 12.80 -4.31
CA LEU A 206 0.87 11.67 -3.48
C LEU A 206 1.49 11.78 -2.07
N LEU A 207 2.79 12.07 -1.99
CA LEU A 207 3.48 12.23 -0.71
C LEU A 207 2.91 13.42 0.07
N LYS A 208 2.72 14.57 -0.59
CA LYS A 208 2.10 15.75 0.04
C LYS A 208 0.75 15.43 0.67
N ASN A 209 -0.10 14.69 -0.04
CA ASN A 209 -1.39 14.26 0.47
C ASN A 209 -1.24 13.37 1.73
N ILE A 210 -0.32 12.40 1.71
CA ILE A 210 -0.05 11.54 2.86
C ILE A 210 0.41 12.36 4.07
N LEU A 211 1.38 13.25 3.87
CA LEU A 211 1.92 14.12 4.92
C LEU A 211 0.83 15.02 5.52
N LEU A 212 -0.05 15.57 4.68
CA LEU A 212 -1.17 16.40 5.13
C LEU A 212 -2.17 15.60 5.98
N VAL A 213 -2.51 14.37 5.58
CA VAL A 213 -3.37 13.49 6.38
C VAL A 213 -2.71 13.13 7.72
N MET A 214 -1.42 12.80 7.72
CA MET A 214 -0.66 12.51 8.94
C MET A 214 -0.59 13.72 9.88
N LYS A 215 -0.36 14.93 9.34
CA LYS A 215 -0.43 16.19 10.09
C LYS A 215 -1.81 16.38 10.72
N ASN A 216 -2.87 16.26 9.93
CA ASN A 216 -4.24 16.50 10.40
C ASN A 216 -4.69 15.49 11.47
N LYS A 217 -4.14 14.27 11.45
CA LYS A 217 -4.35 13.25 12.48
C LYS A 217 -3.43 13.41 13.70
N GLY A 218 -2.54 14.40 13.72
CA GLY A 218 -1.57 14.62 14.79
C GLY A 218 -0.44 13.60 14.85
N ILE A 219 -0.31 12.74 13.83
CA ILE A 219 0.73 11.70 13.74
C ILE A 219 2.09 12.35 13.41
N LEU A 220 2.10 13.29 12.47
CA LEU A 220 3.31 14.00 12.06
C LEU A 220 3.41 15.34 12.82
N ALA A 221 4.18 15.36 13.91
CA ALA A 221 4.41 16.55 14.73
C ALA A 221 5.86 16.63 15.22
N LYS A 222 6.41 17.84 15.36
CA LYS A 222 7.78 18.09 15.85
C LYS A 222 8.10 17.47 17.21
N ARG A 223 7.07 17.26 18.05
CA ARG A 223 7.19 16.69 19.40
C ARG A 223 6.88 15.18 19.46
N SER A 224 6.71 14.52 18.32
CA SER A 224 6.48 13.06 18.26
C SER A 224 7.77 12.32 18.61
N THR A 225 7.83 11.74 19.82
CA THR A 225 8.93 10.86 20.27
C THR A 225 8.66 9.37 19.97
N ILE A 226 7.72 9.05 19.06
CA ILE A 226 7.41 7.67 18.67
C ILE A 226 8.68 7.02 18.07
N GLY A 227 9.34 6.17 18.85
CA GLY A 227 10.43 5.31 18.37
C GLY A 227 11.87 5.78 18.63
N GLY A 228 12.11 6.77 19.50
CA GLY A 228 13.48 7.16 19.90
C GLY A 228 14.19 8.10 18.93
N ASP A 229 14.03 7.90 17.62
CA ASP A 229 14.31 8.89 16.58
C ASP A 229 13.02 9.66 16.28
N SER A 230 13.08 11.00 16.16
CA SER A 230 11.83 11.74 15.91
C SER A 230 11.31 11.37 14.51
N LEU A 231 10.12 10.76 14.45
CA LEU A 231 9.39 10.47 13.20
C LEU A 231 9.39 11.68 12.25
N TRP A 232 9.34 12.88 12.84
CA TRP A 232 9.48 14.16 12.16
C TRP A 232 10.78 14.29 11.37
N GLU A 233 11.94 14.18 12.02
CA GLU A 233 13.25 14.34 11.37
C GLU A 233 13.46 13.30 10.28
N LEU A 234 13.13 12.04 10.55
CA LEU A 234 13.28 10.96 9.57
C LEU A 234 12.35 11.14 8.36
N THR A 235 11.14 11.67 8.58
CA THR A 235 10.21 12.00 7.48
C THR A 235 10.81 13.06 6.58
N TRP A 236 11.32 14.16 7.14
CA TRP A 236 11.85 15.27 6.36
C TRP A 236 13.20 14.96 5.71
N LEU A 237 13.98 14.04 6.27
CA LEU A 237 15.20 13.52 5.62
C LEU A 237 14.89 12.93 4.23
N HIS A 238 13.83 12.13 4.12
CA HIS A 238 13.42 11.54 2.85
C HIS A 238 12.57 12.49 2.00
N ALA A 239 11.64 13.22 2.60
CA ALA A 239 10.75 14.12 1.85
C ALA A 239 11.53 15.23 1.14
N ASN A 240 12.60 15.76 1.74
CA ASN A 240 13.45 16.76 1.09
C ASN A 240 14.26 16.23 -0.10
N ASN A 241 14.53 14.91 -0.15
CA ASN A 241 15.13 14.27 -1.33
C ASN A 241 14.13 14.12 -2.49
N ILE A 242 12.84 14.15 -2.18
CA ILE A 242 11.74 14.12 -3.15
C ILE A 242 11.43 15.54 -3.63
N SER A 243 11.14 16.45 -2.71
CA SER A 243 10.98 17.88 -2.98
C SER A 243 11.23 18.71 -1.72
N THR A 244 12.04 19.74 -1.84
CA THR A 244 12.39 20.67 -0.75
C THR A 244 11.25 21.62 -0.39
N THR A 245 10.22 21.75 -1.23
CA THR A 245 9.06 22.62 -0.96
C THR A 245 7.96 21.94 -0.13
N LEU A 246 7.99 20.61 0.00
CA LEU A 246 6.95 19.86 0.71
C LEU A 246 6.76 20.32 2.15
N GLN A 247 7.84 20.68 2.84
CA GLN A 247 7.76 21.09 4.23
C GLN A 247 6.99 22.40 4.42
N SER A 248 7.25 23.41 3.59
CA SER A 248 6.54 24.69 3.64
C SER A 248 5.10 24.58 3.13
N GLU A 249 4.83 23.66 2.20
CA GLU A 249 3.48 23.40 1.70
C GLU A 249 2.59 22.66 2.69
N VAL A 250 3.14 21.70 3.44
CA VAL A 250 2.38 20.94 4.46
C VAL A 250 2.28 21.73 5.77
N PHE A 251 3.32 22.49 6.12
CA PHE A 251 3.36 23.36 7.29
C PHE A 251 3.73 24.79 6.86
N PRO A 252 2.75 25.64 6.53
CA PRO A 252 2.97 27.05 6.27
C PRO A 252 3.43 27.80 7.53
N SER A 253 4.22 28.87 7.38
CA SER A 253 4.81 29.67 8.47
C SER A 253 3.84 30.07 9.60
N GLN A 254 2.55 30.22 9.28
CA GLN A 254 1.49 30.58 10.24
C GLN A 254 1.12 29.46 11.23
N ASP A 255 1.33 28.19 10.87
CA ASP A 255 1.00 27.04 11.74
C ASP A 255 2.12 26.74 12.76
N TYR A 256 3.34 27.26 12.55
CA TYR A 256 4.48 27.02 13.43
C TYR A 256 4.36 27.75 14.78
N GLU A 257 3.70 28.91 14.81
CA GLU A 257 3.54 29.70 16.03
C GLU A 257 2.50 29.07 16.99
N GLN A 258 1.46 28.44 16.45
CA GLN A 258 0.41 27.82 17.28
C GLN A 258 0.87 26.50 17.92
N GLN A 259 1.70 25.70 17.24
CA GLN A 259 2.27 24.50 17.86
C GLN A 259 3.33 24.83 18.92
N ASN A 260 4.08 25.92 18.80
CA ASN A 260 5.04 26.33 19.83
C ASN A 260 4.36 26.92 21.08
N ASN A 261 3.25 27.65 20.93
CA ASN A 261 2.60 28.35 22.05
C ASN A 261 1.61 27.52 22.90
N ALA A 262 1.19 26.33 22.46
CA ALA A 262 0.24 25.50 23.21
C ALA A 262 0.81 24.83 24.49
N GLY A 263 2.05 25.13 24.87
CA GLY A 263 2.75 24.50 26.00
C GLY A 263 3.20 25.44 27.12
N SER A 264 2.86 26.73 27.09
CA SER A 264 3.23 27.62 28.20
C SER A 264 2.09 27.68 29.23
N PRO A 265 2.27 27.19 30.48
CA PRO A 265 1.31 27.46 31.54
C PRO A 265 1.29 28.97 31.73
N ARG A 266 0.13 29.61 31.52
CA ARG A 266 -0.07 30.97 32.01
C ARG A 266 0.09 30.90 33.52
N GLY A 267 1.21 31.42 34.04
CA GLY A 267 1.41 31.62 35.47
C GLY A 267 0.28 32.49 36.03
N PRO A 268 -0.15 32.25 37.27
CA PRO A 268 -1.26 32.99 37.86
C PRO A 268 -0.88 34.48 37.95
N ASN A 269 -1.76 35.33 37.41
CA ASN A 269 -1.70 36.77 37.58
C ASN A 269 -1.71 37.09 39.08
N VAL A 270 -0.60 37.66 39.56
CA VAL A 270 -0.56 38.34 40.86
C VAL A 270 -1.37 39.62 40.68
N VAL A 271 -2.52 39.68 41.34
CA VAL A 271 -3.30 40.90 41.49
C VAL A 271 -2.78 41.58 42.75
N GLU A 272 -2.05 42.68 42.58
CA GLU A 272 -1.88 43.68 43.63
C GLU A 272 -3.24 44.32 43.93
N VAL A 273 -3.64 44.30 45.20
CA VAL A 273 -4.11 45.43 46.05
C VAL A 273 -4.47 44.85 47.42
#